data_AF-A0A6I3D2P2-F1
#
_entry.id   AF-A0A6I3D2P2-F1
#
_cell.length_a   1.000
_cell.length_b   1.000
_cell.length_c   1.000
_cell.angle_alpha   90.00
_cell.angle_beta   90.00
_cell.angle_gamma   90.00
#
_symmetry.space_group_name_H-M   'P 1'
#
loop_
_entity.id
_entity.type
_entity.pdbx_description
1 polymer ?
#
loop_
_entity_poly.entity_id
_entity_poly.type
_entity_poly.pdbx_seq_one_letter_code
_entity_poly.pdbx_strand_id
1 'polypeptide(L)'
;PTGITIRRAVHDEDVTRVLLAATSGWPRSADEIARALEHGTCHVALRGDSDPVVVGIGCHSITRAGWTGPLIVDESARRRGVGQALLGQICRDLMIAEFDRVIVADLPDDAARSFIESTGAVASTRFQRMSKQL
;
A
#
# COMPACT_ATOMS: atom_id res chain seq x y z
N PRO A 1 -6.95 10.74 7.94
CA PRO A 1 -8.20 10.32 8.64
C PRO A 1 -8.10 10.68 10.13
N THR A 2 -9.21 10.87 10.84
CA THR A 2 -9.16 11.24 12.27
C THR A 2 -8.39 10.19 13.08
N GLY A 3 -7.41 10.65 13.86
CA GLY A 3 -6.56 9.77 14.69
C GLY A 3 -5.59 8.88 13.93
N ILE A 4 -5.42 9.09 12.62
CA ILE A 4 -4.47 8.36 11.77
C ILE A 4 -3.47 9.33 11.15
N THR A 5 -2.20 9.12 11.45
CA THR A 5 -1.08 9.81 10.80
C THR A 5 -0.61 8.99 9.61
N ILE A 6 -0.35 9.64 8.47
CA ILE A 6 0.17 8.98 7.28
C ILE A 6 1.43 9.70 6.83
N ARG A 7 2.49 8.92 6.62
CA ARG A 7 3.79 9.45 6.18
C ARG A 7 4.60 8.38 5.46
N ARG A 8 5.64 8.84 4.75
CA ARG A 8 6.65 7.96 4.17
C ARG A 8 7.52 7.37 5.26
N ALA A 9 7.75 6.06 5.21
CA ALA A 9 8.57 5.34 6.17
C ALA A 9 10.07 5.47 5.82
N VAL A 10 10.66 6.62 6.17
CA VAL A 10 12.09 6.91 5.92
C VAL A 10 12.94 6.98 7.20
N HIS A 11 12.30 7.05 8.36
CA HIS A 11 12.99 7.05 9.64
C HIS A 11 13.11 5.62 10.16
N ASP A 12 14.24 5.28 10.79
CA ASP A 12 14.54 3.94 11.31
C ASP A 12 13.41 3.37 12.19
N GLU A 13 12.75 4.23 12.95
CA GLU A 13 11.62 3.86 13.81
C GLU A 13 10.38 3.41 13.00
N ASP A 14 10.11 4.07 11.87
CA ASP A 14 9.04 3.66 10.96
C ASP A 14 9.41 2.39 10.23
N VAL A 15 10.63 2.31 9.71
CA VAL A 15 11.15 1.13 9.02
C VAL A 15 11.01 -0.08 9.93
N THR A 16 11.45 0.03 11.19
CA THR A 16 11.32 -1.02 12.20
C THR A 16 9.86 -1.41 12.43
N ARG A 17 8.96 -0.45 12.65
CA ARG A 17 7.53 -0.72 12.85
C ARG A 17 6.88 -1.40 11.65
N VAL A 18 7.19 -0.93 10.44
CA VAL A 18 6.66 -1.48 9.20
C VAL A 18 7.14 -2.91 8.98
N LEU A 19 8.42 -3.20 9.19
CA LEU A 19 8.96 -4.56 9.08
C LEU A 19 8.33 -5.51 10.11
N LEU A 20 8.16 -5.07 11.35
CA LEU A 20 7.47 -5.87 12.38
C LEU A 20 6.03 -6.15 11.98
N ALA A 21 5.27 -5.13 11.58
CA ALA A 21 3.88 -5.28 11.17
C ALA A 21 3.73 -6.17 9.92
N ALA A 22 4.64 -6.04 8.95
CA ALA A 22 4.63 -6.83 7.74
C ALA A 22 4.92 -8.31 8.02
N THR A 23 5.92 -8.60 8.85
CA THR A 23 6.29 -10.00 9.17
C THR A 23 5.27 -10.69 10.07
N SER A 24 4.62 -9.98 11.00
CA SER A 24 3.64 -10.58 11.91
C SER A 24 2.20 -10.57 11.37
N GLY A 25 1.80 -9.49 10.69
CA GLY A 25 0.41 -9.25 10.28
C GLY A 25 0.13 -9.56 8.81
N TRP A 26 1.09 -9.33 7.92
CA TRP A 26 0.91 -9.46 6.46
C TRP A 26 2.06 -10.20 5.78
N PRO A 27 2.39 -11.44 6.21
CA PRO A 27 3.60 -12.14 5.79
C PRO A 27 3.70 -12.37 4.28
N ARG A 28 2.56 -12.49 3.58
CA ARG A 28 2.52 -12.63 2.12
C ARG A 28 3.07 -11.42 1.36
N SER A 29 3.11 -10.25 2.01
CA SER A 29 3.58 -9.00 1.41
C SER A 29 4.88 -8.50 2.06
N ALA A 30 5.47 -9.26 2.98
CA ALA A 30 6.64 -8.82 3.75
C ALA A 30 7.84 -8.50 2.86
N ASP A 31 8.16 -9.37 1.90
CA ASP A 31 9.29 -9.16 0.99
C ASP A 31 9.10 -7.94 0.08
N GLU A 32 7.88 -7.71 -0.39
CA GLU A 32 7.56 -6.53 -1.19
C GLU A 32 7.66 -5.26 -0.34
N ILE A 33 7.12 -5.27 0.87
CA ILE A 33 7.20 -4.13 1.80
C ILE A 33 8.65 -3.82 2.16
N ALA A 34 9.48 -4.83 2.45
CA ALA A 34 10.90 -4.64 2.74
C ALA A 34 11.62 -3.96 1.57
N ARG A 35 11.38 -4.41 0.34
CA ARG A 35 11.96 -3.80 -0.86
C ARG A 35 11.43 -2.38 -1.11
N ALA A 36 10.17 -2.09 -0.81
CA ALA A 36 9.63 -0.73 -0.87
C ALA A 36 10.33 0.21 0.13
N LEU A 37 10.67 -0.29 1.33
CA LEU A 37 11.42 0.48 2.32
C LEU A 37 12.83 0.80 1.82
N GLU A 38 13.54 -0.20 1.25
CA GLU A 38 14.87 0.00 0.64
C GLU A 38 14.85 1.04 -0.49
N HIS A 39 13.75 1.12 -1.25
CA HIS A 39 13.58 2.09 -2.34
C HIS A 39 13.00 3.44 -1.88
N GLY A 40 12.64 3.56 -0.60
CA GLY A 40 11.98 4.75 -0.06
C GLY A 40 10.59 5.00 -0.64
N THR A 41 9.89 3.97 -1.11
CA THR A 41 8.57 4.06 -1.77
C THR A 41 7.44 3.46 -0.93
N CYS A 42 7.64 3.39 0.38
CA CYS A 42 6.69 2.87 1.36
C CYS A 42 6.06 3.99 2.20
N HIS A 43 4.74 4.03 2.27
CA HIS A 43 3.97 4.85 3.20
C HIS A 43 3.36 3.99 4.28
N VAL A 44 3.34 4.52 5.50
CA VAL A 44 2.75 3.90 6.68
C VAL A 44 1.60 4.74 7.21
N ALA A 45 0.53 4.07 7.61
CA ALA A 45 -0.57 4.64 8.38
C ALA A 45 -0.45 4.19 9.84
N LEU A 46 -0.36 5.17 10.74
CA LEU A 46 -0.10 5.00 12.17
C LEU A 46 -1.29 5.50 12.99
N ARG A 47 -1.67 4.75 14.03
CA ARG A 47 -2.74 5.12 14.97
C ARG A 47 -2.15 5.32 16.37
N GLY A 48 -2.50 6.44 17.01
CA GLY A 48 -1.99 6.82 18.33
C GLY A 48 -0.77 7.75 18.24
N ASP A 49 -0.50 8.46 19.34
CA ASP A 49 0.52 9.52 19.36
C ASP A 49 1.85 9.07 20.01
N SER A 50 1.81 8.51 21.23
CA SER A 50 3.04 8.19 21.99
C SER A 50 3.67 6.84 21.64
N ASP A 51 2.85 5.85 21.25
CA ASP A 51 3.31 4.55 20.74
C ASP A 51 2.43 4.15 19.54
N PRO A 52 2.74 4.69 18.36
CA PRO A 52 1.88 4.52 17.20
C PRO A 52 1.89 3.07 16.70
N VAL A 53 0.70 2.53 16.48
CA VAL A 53 0.50 1.20 15.90
C VAL A 53 0.32 1.31 14.39
N VAL A 54 0.99 0.46 13.63
CA VAL A 54 0.79 0.34 12.18
C VAL A 54 -0.59 -0.23 11.91
N VAL A 55 -1.42 0.51 11.18
CA VAL A 55 -2.77 0.09 10.78
C VAL A 55 -2.96 0.05 9.26
N GLY A 56 -1.92 0.38 8.50
CA GLY A 56 -1.92 0.22 7.05
C GLY A 56 -0.58 0.57 6.44
N ILE A 57 -0.33 0.00 5.27
CA ILE A 57 0.89 0.18 4.49
C ILE A 57 0.47 0.36 3.03
N GLY A 58 1.08 1.32 2.36
CA GLY A 58 0.88 1.58 0.93
C GLY A 58 2.21 1.80 0.25
N CYS A 59 2.55 0.94 -0.71
CA CYS A 59 3.81 1.00 -1.44
C CYS A 59 3.60 1.26 -2.93
N HIS A 60 4.65 1.77 -3.57
CA HIS A 60 4.69 1.90 -5.02
C HIS A 60 6.07 1.59 -5.60
N SER A 61 6.14 1.42 -6.92
CA SER A 61 7.37 1.33 -7.71
C SER A 61 8.36 0.26 -7.24
N ILE A 62 7.87 -0.81 -6.62
CA ILE A 62 8.69 -1.90 -6.09
C ILE A 62 9.25 -2.76 -7.22
N THR A 63 8.37 -3.24 -8.10
CA THR A 63 8.71 -4.11 -9.23
C THR A 63 8.75 -3.35 -10.55
N ARG A 64 8.00 -2.26 -10.64
CA ARG A 64 7.90 -1.42 -11.84
C ARG A 64 7.50 0.00 -11.47
N ALA A 65 8.22 0.98 -11.99
CA ALA A 65 7.92 2.39 -11.75
C ALA A 65 6.48 2.74 -12.18
N GLY A 66 5.80 3.59 -11.40
CA GLY A 66 4.40 3.96 -11.63
C GLY A 66 3.36 2.93 -11.20
N TRP A 67 3.77 1.76 -10.69
CA TRP A 67 2.85 0.73 -10.20
C TRP A 67 2.69 0.84 -8.68
N THR A 68 1.49 0.62 -8.17
CA THR A 68 1.21 0.55 -6.74
C THR A 68 1.03 -0.89 -6.29
N GLY A 69 1.39 -1.15 -5.04
CA GLY A 69 1.26 -2.44 -4.39
C GLY A 69 2.48 -2.73 -3.51
N PRO A 70 2.30 -3.36 -2.33
CA PRO A 70 1.02 -3.68 -1.70
C PRO A 70 0.32 -2.43 -1.14
N LEU A 71 -1.02 -2.47 -1.09
CA LEU A 71 -1.87 -1.49 -0.37
C LEU A 71 -2.76 -2.26 0.59
N ILE A 72 -2.43 -2.23 1.87
CA ILE A 72 -3.05 -3.08 2.90
C ILE A 72 -3.49 -2.22 4.08
N VAL A 73 -4.66 -2.51 4.62
CA VAL A 73 -5.23 -1.83 5.78
C VAL A 73 -5.74 -2.88 6.76
N ASP A 74 -5.34 -2.72 8.03
CA ASP A 74 -5.81 -3.53 9.14
C ASP A 74 -7.34 -3.49 9.24
N GLU A 75 -7.95 -4.62 9.59
CA GLU A 75 -9.40 -4.75 9.63
C GLU A 75 -10.07 -3.73 10.55
N SER A 76 -9.45 -3.40 11.68
CA SER A 76 -9.97 -2.41 12.62
C SER A 76 -9.96 -0.98 12.06
N ALA A 77 -9.15 -0.74 11.03
CA ALA A 77 -8.97 0.56 10.38
C ALA A 77 -9.64 0.67 8.99
N ARG A 78 -10.22 -0.42 8.47
CA ARG A 78 -10.98 -0.40 7.21
C ARG A 78 -12.21 0.49 7.29
N ARG A 79 -12.67 0.99 6.13
CA ARG A 79 -13.84 1.89 5.97
C ARG A 79 -13.74 3.20 6.78
N ARG A 80 -12.54 3.62 7.16
CA ARG A 80 -12.25 4.90 7.85
C ARG A 80 -11.41 5.85 6.98
N GLY A 81 -11.33 5.60 5.67
CA GLY A 81 -10.56 6.42 4.73
C GLY A 81 -9.03 6.19 4.75
N VAL A 82 -8.52 5.20 5.50
CA VAL A 82 -7.07 4.92 5.56
C VAL A 82 -6.52 4.50 4.20
N GLY A 83 -7.20 3.57 3.50
CA GLY A 83 -6.78 3.13 2.17
C GLY A 83 -6.77 4.26 1.14
N GLN A 84 -7.80 5.11 1.14
CA GLN A 84 -7.86 6.29 0.25
C GLN A 84 -6.71 7.27 0.53
N ALA A 85 -6.39 7.49 1.80
CA ALA A 85 -5.36 8.44 2.17
C ALA A 85 -3.94 7.91 1.89
N LEU A 86 -3.69 6.59 2.04
CA LEU A 86 -2.46 5.92 1.58
C LEU A 86 -2.32 5.98 0.06
N LEU A 87 -3.36 5.61 -0.69
CA LEU A 87 -3.37 5.70 -2.15
C LEU A 87 -3.13 7.14 -2.61
N GLY A 88 -3.71 8.12 -1.92
CA GLY A 88 -3.46 9.54 -2.18
C GLY A 88 -2.00 9.95 -2.04
N GLN A 89 -1.26 9.41 -1.06
CA GLN A 89 0.19 9.66 -0.95
C GLN A 89 0.95 9.03 -2.12
N ILE A 90 0.61 7.80 -2.49
CA ILE A 90 1.21 7.11 -3.65
C ILE A 90 0.98 7.92 -4.93
N CYS A 91 -0.26 8.38 -5.17
CA CYS A 91 -0.57 9.20 -6.34
C CYS A 91 0.22 10.52 -6.33
N ARG A 92 0.38 11.17 -5.16
CA ARG A 92 1.19 12.39 -5.04
C ARG A 92 2.65 12.13 -5.38
N ASP A 93 3.25 11.08 -4.83
CA ASP A 93 4.64 10.73 -5.12
C ASP A 93 4.87 10.45 -6.59
N LEU A 94 3.96 9.69 -7.21
CA LEU A 94 4.06 9.34 -8.62
C LEU A 94 3.80 10.54 -9.54
N MET A 95 2.89 11.44 -9.16
CA MET A 95 2.69 12.71 -9.86
C MET A 95 3.94 13.60 -9.80
N ILE A 96 4.60 13.70 -8.63
CA ILE A 96 5.85 14.44 -8.48
C ILE A 96 6.97 13.82 -9.34
N ALA A 97 6.97 12.49 -9.47
CA ALA A 97 7.87 11.76 -10.36
C ALA A 97 7.42 11.74 -11.84
N GLU A 98 6.50 12.64 -12.23
CA GLU A 98 6.03 12.85 -13.60
C GLU A 98 5.28 11.66 -14.24
N PHE A 99 4.75 10.74 -13.44
CA PHE A 99 3.81 9.74 -13.93
C PHE A 99 2.42 10.35 -14.11
N ASP A 100 1.84 10.14 -15.28
CA ASP A 100 0.48 10.56 -15.64
C ASP A 100 -0.61 9.63 -15.10
N ARG A 101 -0.23 8.44 -14.65
CA ARG A 101 -1.13 7.42 -14.10
C ARG A 101 -0.45 6.53 -13.08
N VAL A 102 -1.26 5.95 -12.18
CA VAL A 102 -0.86 4.88 -11.27
C VAL A 102 -1.52 3.58 -11.71
N ILE A 103 -0.72 2.51 -11.81
CA ILE A 103 -1.23 1.18 -12.15
C ILE A 103 -1.36 0.33 -10.90
N VAL A 104 -2.57 -0.15 -10.62
CA VAL A 104 -2.82 -1.17 -9.60
C VAL A 104 -2.80 -2.54 -10.29
N ALA A 105 -1.83 -3.36 -9.95
CA ALA A 105 -1.61 -4.63 -10.66
C ALA A 105 -2.19 -5.85 -9.95
N ASP A 106 -2.23 -5.81 -8.61
CA ASP A 106 -2.75 -6.91 -7.81
C ASP A 106 -4.06 -6.50 -7.12
N LEU A 107 -5.11 -7.27 -7.37
CA LEU A 107 -6.44 -7.14 -6.78
C LEU A 107 -6.83 -8.53 -6.25
N PRO A 108 -6.41 -8.87 -5.02
CA PRO A 108 -6.46 -10.24 -4.52
C PRO A 108 -7.89 -10.76 -4.31
N ASP A 109 -8.85 -9.86 -4.08
CA ASP A 109 -10.25 -10.17 -3.82
C ASP A 109 -11.20 -9.07 -4.34
N ASP A 110 -12.50 -9.35 -4.26
CA ASP A 110 -13.54 -8.43 -4.72
C ASP A 110 -13.64 -7.16 -3.86
N ALA A 111 -13.20 -7.21 -2.59
CA ALA A 111 -13.19 -6.04 -1.72
C ALA A 111 -12.10 -5.05 -2.16
N ALA A 112 -10.90 -5.55 -2.48
CA ALA A 112 -9.82 -4.77 -3.05
C ALA A 112 -10.21 -4.17 -4.41
N ARG A 113 -10.86 -4.96 -5.27
CA ARG A 113 -11.38 -4.46 -6.56
C ARG A 113 -12.39 -3.34 -6.35
N SER A 114 -13.42 -3.57 -5.55
CA SER A 114 -14.48 -2.59 -5.26
C SER A 114 -13.91 -1.30 -4.66
N PHE A 115 -12.92 -1.44 -3.77
CA PHE A 115 -12.20 -0.29 -3.20
C PHE A 115 -11.51 0.52 -4.30
N ILE A 116 -10.71 -0.11 -5.17
CA ILE A 116 -9.98 0.59 -6.23
C ILE A 116 -10.92 1.24 -7.24
N GLU A 117 -11.98 0.55 -7.67
CA GLU A 117 -13.00 1.13 -8.56
C GLU A 117 -13.66 2.36 -7.93
N SER A 118 -13.91 2.35 -6.61
CA SER A 118 -14.47 3.50 -5.89
C SER A 118 -13.56 4.74 -5.87
N THR A 119 -12.27 4.59 -6.22
CA THR A 119 -11.32 5.72 -6.29
C THR A 119 -11.34 6.45 -7.63
N GLY A 120 -12.18 6.00 -8.58
CA GLY A 120 -12.19 6.50 -9.96
C GLY A 120 -11.19 5.81 -10.87
N ALA A 121 -10.49 4.78 -10.39
CA ALA A 121 -9.64 3.95 -11.21
C ALA A 121 -10.47 3.20 -12.26
N VAL A 122 -9.94 3.13 -13.49
CA VAL A 122 -10.57 2.41 -14.60
C VAL A 122 -9.76 1.17 -14.96
N ALA A 123 -10.44 0.07 -15.26
CA ALA A 123 -9.79 -1.14 -15.72
C ALA A 123 -9.10 -0.88 -17.08
N SER A 124 -7.77 -1.00 -17.10
CA SER A 124 -6.96 -0.78 -18.31
C SER A 124 -6.55 -2.10 -18.99
N THR A 125 -6.26 -3.13 -18.20
CA THR A 125 -5.79 -4.44 -18.68
C THR A 125 -6.41 -5.55 -17.84
N ARG A 126 -6.74 -6.68 -18.46
CA ARG A 126 -7.18 -7.90 -17.77
C ARG A 126 -6.15 -9.01 -17.95
N PHE A 127 -5.65 -9.55 -16.84
CA PHE A 127 -4.78 -10.72 -16.83
C PHE A 127 -5.60 -11.97 -16.53
N GLN A 128 -5.29 -13.08 -17.20
CA GLN A 128 -5.88 -14.38 -16.90
C GLN A 128 -4.86 -15.22 -16.14
N ARG A 129 -5.24 -15.72 -14.96
CA ARG A 129 -4.43 -16.69 -14.22
C ARG A 129 -4.39 -18.00 -15.03
N MET A 130 -3.21 -18.41 -15.45
CA MET A 130 -2.99 -19.72 -16.05
C MET A 130 -2.38 -20.65 -15.01
N SER A 131 -2.88 -21.87 -14.92
CA SER A 131 -2.31 -22.92 -14.08
C SER A 131 -2.12 -24.18 -14.93
N LYS A 132 -0.95 -24.79 -14.84
CA LYS A 132 -0.67 -26.10 -15.44
C LYS A 132 -0.85 -27.16 -14.35
N GLN A 133 -1.71 -28.16 -14.60
CA GLN A 133 -1.68 -29.38 -13.79
C GLN A 133 -0.45 -30.19 -14.22
N LEU A 134 0.41 -30.49 -13.25
CA LEU A 134 1.53 -31.42 -13.40
C LEU A 134 1.07 -32.83 -13.07
#